data_AF-A0A1S3YD08-F1
#
_entry.id   AF-A0A1S3YD08-F1
#
_cell.length_a   1.000
_cell.length_b   1.000
_cell.length_c   1.000
_cell.angle_alpha   90.00
_cell.angle_beta   90.00
_cell.angle_gamma   90.00
#
_symmetry.space_group_name_H-M   'P 1'
#
loop_
_entity.id
_entity.type
_entity.pdbx_description
1 polymer ?
#
loop_
_entity_poly.entity_id
_entity_poly.type
_entity_poly.pdbx_seq_one_letter_code
_entity_poly.pdbx_strand_id
1 'polypeptide(L)'
;MIREKMEKWVLIEESVVKQKSRNQWLQLGDDNSSYFLATMKSRMTQNNIRTLVDDRGNLIERENDIQEQILGYYKQILGEAATALPAINPQVMKDGQCLTRKMQLKLIKPVSELEVRNALNDIDDNKAPGYDGFNAIFFKKAWNTIRTEITEVVI
;
A
#
# COMPACT_ATOMS: atom_id res chain seq x y z
N MET A 1 -16.97 -24.46 26.23
CA MET A 1 -15.53 -24.23 26.43
C MET A 1 -14.64 -24.71 25.28
N ILE A 2 -14.54 -26.01 24.95
CA ILE A 2 -13.67 -26.48 23.83
C ILE A 2 -14.27 -26.11 22.46
N ARG A 3 -15.58 -26.34 22.29
CA ARG A 3 -16.31 -26.03 21.05
C ARG A 3 -16.26 -24.54 20.68
N GLU A 4 -16.55 -23.66 21.63
CA GLU A 4 -16.48 -22.20 21.42
C GLU A 4 -15.07 -21.72 21.06
N LYS A 5 -14.03 -22.33 21.66
CA LYS A 5 -12.64 -22.05 21.28
C LYS A 5 -12.36 -22.47 19.85
N MET A 6 -12.85 -23.65 19.44
CA MET A 6 -12.67 -24.18 18.09
C MET A 6 -13.38 -23.30 17.05
N GLU A 7 -14.64 -22.93 17.29
CA GLU A 7 -15.42 -22.01 16.44
C GLU A 7 -14.72 -20.66 16.29
N LYS A 8 -14.17 -20.11 17.38
CA LYS A 8 -13.37 -18.88 17.34
C LYS A 8 -12.14 -19.01 16.42
N TRP A 9 -11.38 -20.10 16.53
CA TRP A 9 -10.17 -20.28 15.72
C TRP A 9 -10.48 -20.48 14.24
N VAL A 10 -11.54 -21.21 13.91
CA VAL A 10 -12.02 -21.39 12.53
C VAL A 10 -12.39 -20.04 11.90
N LEU A 11 -13.14 -19.19 12.61
CA LEU A 11 -13.50 -17.85 12.13
C LEU A 11 -12.27 -16.95 11.94
N ILE A 12 -11.27 -17.05 12.81
CA ILE A 12 -10.01 -16.30 12.67
C ILE A 12 -9.25 -16.77 11.42
N GLU A 13 -9.16 -18.08 11.21
CA GLU A 13 -8.51 -18.65 10.03
C GLU A 13 -9.21 -18.20 8.74
N GLU A 14 -10.54 -18.32 8.67
CA GLU A 14 -11.33 -17.86 7.53
C GLU A 14 -11.11 -16.35 7.27
N SER A 15 -11.10 -15.53 8.33
CA SER A 15 -10.80 -14.10 8.26
C SER A 15 -9.43 -13.79 7.65
N VAL A 16 -8.39 -14.51 8.07
CA VAL A 16 -7.03 -14.35 7.55
C VAL A 16 -6.97 -14.70 6.07
N VAL A 17 -7.58 -15.81 5.66
CA VAL A 17 -7.58 -16.25 4.26
C VAL A 17 -8.44 -15.31 3.40
N LYS A 18 -9.59 -14.85 3.89
CA LYS A 18 -10.42 -13.82 3.24
C LYS A 18 -9.60 -12.56 2.97
N GLN A 19 -8.91 -12.03 3.98
CA GLN A 19 -8.10 -10.83 3.84
C GLN A 19 -6.99 -11.02 2.80
N LYS A 20 -6.26 -12.15 2.85
CA LYS A 20 -5.21 -12.48 1.87
C LYS A 20 -5.75 -12.64 0.45
N SER A 21 -6.97 -13.15 0.28
CA SER A 21 -7.62 -13.29 -1.03
C SER A 21 -7.98 -11.94 -1.69
N ARG A 22 -8.05 -10.85 -0.91
CA ARG A 22 -8.60 -9.53 -1.29
C ARG A 22 -10.02 -9.59 -1.89
N ASN A 23 -10.79 -10.62 -1.54
CA ASN A 23 -12.21 -10.68 -1.90
C ASN A 23 -13.02 -9.75 -0.97
N GLN A 24 -13.69 -8.75 -1.56
CA GLN A 24 -14.47 -7.76 -0.82
C GLN A 24 -15.98 -8.07 -0.76
N TRP A 25 -16.48 -8.97 -1.61
CA TRP A 25 -17.93 -9.20 -1.77
C TRP A 25 -18.44 -10.38 -0.94
N LEU A 26 -17.63 -11.42 -0.73
CA LEU A 26 -17.98 -12.52 0.15
C LEU A 26 -17.82 -12.14 1.63
N GLN A 27 -18.73 -12.64 2.48
CA GLN A 27 -18.66 -12.48 3.93
C GLN A 27 -18.16 -13.75 4.62
N LEU A 28 -17.78 -13.61 5.89
CA LEU A 28 -17.37 -14.74 6.75
C LEU A 28 -18.61 -15.49 7.24
N GLY A 29 -18.46 -16.78 7.52
CA GLY A 29 -19.50 -17.61 8.15
C GLY A 29 -20.01 -18.79 7.32
N ASP A 30 -19.61 -18.91 6.05
CA ASP A 30 -20.00 -20.04 5.17
C ASP A 30 -18.84 -21.02 4.93
N ASP A 31 -17.78 -20.99 5.76
CA ASP A 31 -16.55 -21.78 5.58
C ASP A 31 -15.95 -21.64 4.16
N ASN A 32 -15.94 -20.41 3.65
CA ASN A 32 -15.47 -20.07 2.30
C ASN A 32 -13.94 -20.12 2.14
N SER A 33 -13.22 -20.66 3.13
CA SER A 33 -11.76 -20.81 3.14
C SER A 33 -11.20 -21.46 1.88
N SER A 34 -11.88 -22.49 1.35
CA SER A 34 -11.48 -23.17 0.11
C SER A 34 -11.50 -22.23 -1.11
N TYR A 35 -12.56 -21.42 -1.23
CA TYR A 35 -12.71 -20.42 -2.28
C TYR A 35 -11.67 -19.30 -2.15
N PHE A 36 -11.44 -18.80 -0.94
CA PHE A 36 -10.44 -17.76 -0.69
C PHE A 36 -9.03 -18.27 -1.04
N LEU A 37 -8.69 -19.52 -0.68
CA LEU A 37 -7.42 -20.15 -1.07
C LEU A 37 -7.29 -20.33 -2.58
N ALA A 38 -8.36 -20.76 -3.27
CA ALA A 38 -8.36 -20.89 -4.73
C ALA A 38 -8.14 -19.53 -5.41
N THR A 39 -8.80 -18.49 -4.91
CA THR A 39 -8.63 -17.10 -5.38
C THR A 39 -7.19 -16.62 -5.17
N MET A 40 -6.59 -16.90 -4.01
CA MET A 40 -5.19 -16.58 -3.74
C MET A 40 -4.24 -17.27 -4.71
N LYS A 41 -4.43 -18.58 -4.96
CA LYS A 41 -3.59 -19.36 -5.90
C LYS A 41 -3.71 -18.83 -7.33
N SER A 42 -4.92 -18.51 -7.77
CA SER A 42 -5.17 -17.91 -9.09
C SER A 42 -4.42 -16.59 -9.23
N ARG A 43 -4.55 -15.68 -8.25
CA ARG A 43 -3.87 -14.39 -8.26
C ARG A 43 -2.35 -14.52 -8.20
N MET A 44 -1.83 -15.44 -7.38
CA MET A 44 -0.39 -15.72 -7.33
C MET A 44 0.13 -16.22 -8.68
N THR A 45 -0.65 -17.06 -9.37
CA THR A 45 -0.30 -17.55 -10.71
C THR A 45 -0.33 -16.45 -11.75
N GLN A 46 -1.34 -15.58 -11.72
CA GLN A 46 -1.50 -14.45 -12.65
C GLN A 46 -0.43 -13.36 -12.44
N ASN A 47 -0.09 -13.06 -11.18
CA ASN A 47 0.87 -12.00 -10.84
C ASN A 47 2.33 -12.46 -10.92
N ASN A 48 2.57 -13.77 -11.08
CA ASN A 48 3.92 -14.28 -11.22
C ASN A 48 4.41 -14.07 -12.65
N ILE A 49 5.40 -13.20 -12.81
CA ILE A 49 6.06 -12.95 -14.09
C ILE A 49 7.05 -14.09 -14.35
N ARG A 50 6.59 -15.12 -15.06
CA ARG A 50 7.41 -16.29 -15.42
C ARG A 50 8.33 -16.06 -16.61
N THR A 51 7.91 -15.16 -17.50
CA THR A 51 8.59 -14.89 -18.76
C THR A 51 8.41 -13.43 -19.13
N LEU A 52 9.42 -12.81 -19.72
CA LEU A 52 9.35 -11.51 -20.36
C LEU A 52 9.84 -11.60 -21.80
N VAL A 53 9.37 -10.70 -22.65
CA VAL A 53 9.92 -10.51 -24.00
C VAL A 53 10.61 -9.15 -24.01
N ASP A 54 11.89 -9.12 -24.37
CA ASP A 54 12.65 -7.87 -24.45
C ASP A 54 12.30 -7.05 -25.71
N ASP A 55 12.90 -5.87 -25.81
CA ASP A 55 12.77 -4.96 -26.94
C ASP A 55 13.28 -5.54 -28.28
N ARG A 56 14.08 -6.60 -28.23
CA ARG A 56 14.62 -7.33 -29.39
C ARG A 56 13.81 -8.57 -29.74
N GLY A 57 12.74 -8.86 -28.99
CA GLY A 57 11.89 -10.04 -29.20
C GLY A 57 12.42 -11.32 -28.57
N ASN A 58 13.46 -11.27 -27.73
CA ASN A 58 13.98 -12.45 -27.04
C ASN A 58 13.12 -12.80 -25.82
N LEU A 59 12.86 -14.10 -25.64
CA LEU A 59 12.18 -14.62 -24.46
C LEU A 59 13.18 -14.77 -23.30
N ILE A 60 12.85 -14.16 -22.16
CA ILE A 60 13.61 -14.23 -20.92
C ILE A 60 12.80 -15.02 -19.91
N GLU A 61 13.35 -16.13 -19.40
CA GLU A 61 12.65 -17.04 -18.49
C GLU A 61 13.34 -17.21 -17.13
N ARG A 62 14.62 -16.82 -17.02
CA ARG A 62 15.37 -16.93 -15.76
C ARG A 62 15.00 -15.77 -14.85
N GLU A 63 14.71 -16.08 -13.58
CA GLU A 63 14.26 -15.09 -12.59
C GLU A 63 15.25 -13.92 -12.41
N ASN A 64 16.56 -14.22 -12.35
CA ASN A 64 17.59 -13.18 -12.25
C ASN A 64 17.60 -12.25 -13.47
N ASP A 65 17.46 -12.81 -14.67
CA ASP A 65 17.47 -12.06 -15.93
C ASP A 65 16.20 -11.20 -16.07
N ILE A 66 15.05 -11.73 -15.63
CA ILE A 66 13.77 -10.99 -15.52
C ILE A 66 13.93 -9.80 -14.57
N GLN A 67 14.52 -10.02 -13.39
CA GLN A 67 14.76 -8.97 -12.40
C GLN A 67 15.70 -7.89 -12.97
N GLU A 68 16.80 -8.30 -13.62
CA GLU A 68 17.76 -7.37 -14.22
C GLU A 68 17.10 -6.53 -15.32
N GLN A 69 16.28 -7.14 -16.19
CA GLN A 69 15.56 -6.40 -17.22
C GLN A 69 14.59 -5.37 -16.63
N ILE A 70 13.75 -5.77 -15.67
CA ILE A 70 12.82 -4.85 -15.01
C ILE A 70 13.57 -3.68 -14.38
N LEU A 71 14.65 -3.96 -13.65
CA LEU A 71 15.46 -2.91 -13.03
C LEU A 71 16.10 -1.99 -14.07
N GLY A 72 16.66 -2.53 -15.15
CA GLY A 72 17.26 -1.76 -16.24
C GLY A 72 16.25 -0.83 -16.90
N TYR A 73 15.07 -1.36 -17.24
CA TYR A 73 13.98 -0.60 -17.83
C TYR A 73 13.53 0.58 -16.93
N TYR A 74 13.28 0.33 -15.64
CA TYR A 74 12.86 1.41 -14.74
C TYR A 74 13.98 2.40 -14.43
N LYS A 75 15.25 1.97 -14.36
CA LYS A 75 16.39 2.89 -14.26
C LYS A 75 16.45 3.83 -15.46
N GLN A 76 16.22 3.33 -16.66
CA GLN A 76 16.19 4.16 -17.86
C GLN A 76 15.04 5.18 -17.84
N ILE A 77 13.86 4.80 -17.36
CA ILE A 77 12.70 5.70 -17.23
C ILE A 77 12.93 6.77 -16.15
N LEU A 78 13.41 6.35 -14.98
CA LEU A 78 13.68 7.26 -13.86
C LEU A 78 14.84 8.19 -14.17
N GLY A 79 15.72 7.77 -15.08
CA GLY A 79 16.88 8.53 -15.51
C GLY A 79 17.95 8.61 -14.42
N GLU A 80 18.83 9.58 -14.58
CA GLU A 80 19.89 9.89 -13.61
C GLU A 80 19.51 11.10 -12.77
N ALA A 81 20.14 11.22 -11.60
CA ALA A 81 20.02 12.41 -10.79
C ALA A 81 20.52 13.63 -11.59
N ALA A 82 19.63 14.59 -11.84
CA ALA A 82 20.01 15.81 -12.54
C ALA A 82 21.09 16.57 -11.73
N THR A 83 22.23 16.85 -12.35
CA THR A 83 23.31 17.65 -11.76
C THR A 83 22.89 19.10 -11.53
N ALA A 84 21.97 19.58 -12.35
CA ALA A 84 21.28 20.85 -12.17
C ALA A 84 19.85 20.73 -12.73
N LEU A 85 18.88 21.22 -11.98
CA LEU A 85 17.53 21.41 -12.48
C LEU A 85 17.41 22.83 -13.05
N PRO A 86 16.83 23.02 -14.25
CA PRO A 86 16.59 24.35 -14.78
C PRO A 86 15.72 25.14 -13.79
N ALA A 87 16.13 26.36 -13.47
CA ALA A 87 15.34 27.22 -12.60
C ALA A 87 13.98 27.49 -13.25
N ILE A 88 12.91 27.35 -12.47
CA ILE A 88 11.57 27.73 -12.90
C ILE A 88 11.58 29.23 -13.22
N ASN A 89 11.09 29.60 -14.41
CA ASN A 89 11.01 31.01 -14.80
C ASN A 89 10.11 31.77 -13.80
N PRO A 90 10.65 32.75 -13.04
CA PRO A 90 9.88 33.45 -12.02
C PRO A 90 8.67 34.21 -12.57
N GLN A 91 8.69 34.61 -13.85
CA GLN A 91 7.55 35.29 -14.47
C GLN A 91 6.41 34.33 -14.76
N VAL A 92 6.72 33.14 -15.31
CA VAL A 92 5.71 32.07 -15.49
C VAL A 92 5.09 31.67 -14.15
N MET A 93 5.89 31.62 -13.09
CA MET A 93 5.40 31.29 -11.74
C MET A 93 4.43 32.36 -11.20
N LYS A 94 4.67 33.64 -11.49
CA LYS A 94 3.80 34.75 -11.06
C LYS A 94 2.48 34.80 -11.82
N ASP A 95 2.48 34.37 -13.09
CA ASP A 95 1.27 34.33 -13.92
C ASP A 95 0.33 33.17 -13.51
N GLY A 96 0.84 32.22 -12.73
CA GLY A 96 0.06 31.12 -12.17
C GLY A 96 -0.85 31.53 -11.01
N GLN A 97 -1.85 30.70 -10.72
CA GLN A 97 -2.71 30.90 -9.56
C GLN A 97 -1.90 30.80 -8.27
N CYS A 98 -1.86 31.91 -7.51
CA CYS A 98 -1.21 31.94 -6.20
C CYS A 98 -2.20 31.59 -5.09
N LEU A 99 -1.71 30.88 -4.08
CA LEU A 99 -2.48 30.59 -2.87
C LEU A 99 -2.85 31.91 -2.17
N THR A 100 -4.12 32.06 -1.79
CA THR A 100 -4.54 33.17 -0.94
C THR A 100 -3.83 33.11 0.41
N ARG A 101 -3.71 34.25 1.11
CA ARG A 101 -3.11 34.28 2.46
C ARG A 101 -3.77 33.29 3.41
N LYS A 102 -5.10 33.12 3.30
CA LYS A 102 -5.88 32.15 4.08
C LYS A 102 -5.45 30.70 3.81
N MET A 103 -5.21 30.35 2.54
CA MET A 103 -4.74 29.01 2.16
C MET A 103 -3.32 28.75 2.63
N GLN A 104 -2.42 29.75 2.48
CA GLN A 104 -1.04 29.65 2.98
C GLN A 104 -1.02 29.40 4.49
N LEU A 105 -1.78 30.19 5.25
CA LEU A 105 -1.91 30.03 6.70
C LEU A 105 -2.50 28.67 7.10
N LYS A 106 -3.30 28.03 6.23
CA LYS A 106 -3.83 26.68 6.46
C LYS A 106 -2.76 25.61 6.24
N LEU A 107 -1.92 25.76 5.20
CA LEU A 107 -0.89 24.77 4.84
C LEU A 107 0.30 24.75 5.79
N ILE A 108 0.55 25.84 6.52
CA ILE A 108 1.66 25.92 7.50
C ILE A 108 1.23 25.63 8.93
N LYS A 109 -0.02 25.18 9.15
CA LYS A 109 -0.46 24.82 10.50
C LYS A 109 0.32 23.60 10.98
N PRO A 110 0.65 23.53 12.28
CA PRO A 110 1.22 22.31 12.84
C PRO A 110 0.21 21.16 12.65
N VAL A 111 0.74 19.99 12.28
CA VAL A 111 -0.05 18.77 12.19
C VAL A 111 -0.53 18.40 13.59
N SER A 112 -1.81 18.09 13.73
CA SER A 112 -2.44 17.69 14.99
C SER A 112 -2.62 16.18 15.10
N GLU A 113 -2.65 15.64 16.32
CA GLU A 113 -3.02 14.23 16.56
C GLU A 113 -4.35 13.86 15.87
N LEU A 114 -5.31 14.79 15.84
CA LEU A 114 -6.60 14.58 15.19
C LEU A 114 -6.45 14.40 13.68
N GLU A 115 -5.57 15.18 13.02
CA GLU A 115 -5.28 14.99 11.59
C GLU A 115 -4.59 13.66 11.33
N VAL A 116 -3.65 13.25 12.18
CA VAL A 116 -3.01 11.93 12.09
C VAL A 116 -4.05 10.82 12.21
N ARG A 117 -4.94 10.91 13.21
CA ARG A 117 -6.02 9.94 13.42
C ARG A 117 -7.01 9.89 12.26
N ASN A 118 -7.39 11.04 11.70
CA ASN A 118 -8.31 11.09 10.57
C ASN A 118 -7.67 10.50 9.32
N ALA A 119 -6.41 10.86 9.02
CA ALA A 119 -5.66 10.28 7.92
C ALA A 119 -5.54 8.76 8.07
N LEU A 120 -5.29 8.25 9.28
CA LEU A 120 -5.27 6.82 9.55
C LEU A 120 -6.65 6.17 9.30
N ASN A 121 -7.74 6.81 9.72
CA ASN A 121 -9.10 6.30 9.53
C ASN A 121 -9.52 6.25 8.06
N ASP A 122 -9.03 7.16 7.22
CA ASP A 122 -9.30 7.22 5.78
C ASP A 122 -8.68 6.05 5.00
N ILE A 123 -7.68 5.37 5.57
CA ILE A 123 -7.05 4.20 4.95
C ILE A 123 -7.96 2.98 5.12
N ASP A 124 -8.39 2.33 4.04
CA ASP A 124 -9.20 1.10 4.12
C ASP A 124 -8.52 -0.03 4.92
N ASP A 125 -9.31 -0.74 5.74
CA ASP A 125 -8.82 -1.77 6.66
C ASP A 125 -8.15 -2.96 5.96
N ASN A 126 -8.50 -3.20 4.70
CA ASN A 126 -7.98 -4.29 3.87
C ASN A 126 -6.85 -3.86 2.94
N LYS A 127 -6.29 -2.65 3.12
CA LYS A 127 -5.06 -2.25 2.42
C LYS A 127 -3.90 -3.16 2.77
N ALA A 128 -2.99 -3.28 1.82
CA ALA A 128 -1.80 -4.11 1.98
C ALA A 128 -0.97 -3.63 3.17
N PRO A 129 -0.34 -4.55 3.92
CA PRO A 129 0.57 -4.17 4.99
C PRO A 129 1.81 -3.47 4.44
N GLY A 130 2.46 -2.69 5.31
CA GLY A 130 3.79 -2.16 5.04
C GLY A 130 4.87 -3.24 5.04
N TYR A 131 6.12 -2.82 4.93
CA TYR A 131 7.28 -3.72 5.07
C TYR A 131 7.40 -4.32 6.48
N ASP A 132 6.74 -3.69 7.46
CA ASP A 132 6.62 -4.12 8.85
C ASP A 132 5.62 -5.28 9.05
N GLY A 133 4.82 -5.61 8.03
CA GLY A 133 3.80 -6.65 8.10
C GLY A 133 2.47 -6.22 8.74
N PHE A 134 2.33 -4.95 9.16
CA PHE A 134 1.09 -4.43 9.74
C PHE A 134 0.27 -3.66 8.71
N ASN A 135 -1.04 -3.89 8.72
CA ASN A 135 -2.02 -3.17 7.90
C ASN A 135 -2.69 -2.05 8.71
N ALA A 136 -3.47 -1.20 8.04
CA ALA A 136 -4.11 -0.05 8.68
C ALA A 136 -5.01 -0.43 9.88
N ILE A 137 -5.71 -1.57 9.81
CA ILE A 137 -6.61 -2.01 10.88
C ILE A 137 -5.86 -2.27 12.21
N PHE A 138 -4.60 -2.71 12.15
CA PHE A 138 -3.77 -2.84 13.34
C PHE A 138 -3.61 -1.49 14.04
N PHE A 139 -3.13 -0.48 13.31
CA PHE A 139 -2.89 0.86 13.86
C PHE A 139 -4.18 1.52 14.35
N LYS A 140 -5.30 1.34 13.64
CA LYS A 140 -6.62 1.83 14.07
C LYS A 140 -7.07 1.20 15.39
N LYS A 141 -6.91 -0.12 15.54
CA LYS A 141 -7.31 -0.84 16.76
C LYS A 141 -6.36 -0.57 17.93
N ALA A 142 -5.06 -0.43 17.66
CA ALA A 142 -4.04 -0.16 18.66
C ALA A 142 -3.90 1.33 19.01
N TRP A 143 -4.64 2.23 18.34
CA TRP A 143 -4.48 3.68 18.45
C TRP A 143 -4.36 4.19 19.89
N ASN A 144 -5.24 3.76 20.79
CA ASN A 144 -5.21 4.21 22.19
C ASN A 144 -3.93 3.82 22.94
N THR A 145 -3.22 2.81 22.47
CA THR A 145 -1.94 2.34 23.03
C THR A 145 -0.74 3.02 22.39
N ILE A 146 -0.77 3.29 21.08
CA ILE A 146 0.41 3.74 20.31
C ILE A 146 0.30 5.19 19.79
N ARG A 147 -0.78 5.91 20.10
CA ARG A 147 -1.05 7.25 19.52
C ARG A 147 0.06 8.24 19.76
N THR A 148 0.74 8.17 20.91
CA THR A 148 1.77 9.14 21.29
C THR A 148 2.98 8.97 20.38
N GLU A 149 3.50 7.75 20.30
CA GLU A 149 4.65 7.39 19.48
C GLU A 149 4.36 7.63 17.98
N ILE A 150 3.17 7.25 17.51
CA ILE A 150 2.79 7.46 16.11
C ILE A 150 2.64 8.95 15.79
N THR A 151 2.06 9.75 16.69
CA THR A 151 1.90 11.18 16.47
C THR A 151 3.25 11.89 16.46
N GLU A 152 4.17 11.52 17.35
CA GLU A 152 5.53 12.05 17.40
C GLU A 152 6.37 11.71 16.16
N VAL A 153 6.14 10.56 15.51
CA VAL A 153 6.85 10.20 14.28
C VAL A 153 6.34 10.97 13.06
N VAL A 154 5.05 11.36 13.07
CA VAL A 154 4.42 12.05 11.94
C VAL A 154 4.63 13.57 11.97
N ILE A 155 4.74 14.15 13.17
CA ILE A 155 4.96 15.59 13.41
C ILE A 155 6.45 15.92 13.34
#